data_AF-A0AAU5WN02-F1
#
_entry.id   AF-A0AAU5WN02-F1
#
_cell.length_a   1.000
_cell.length_b   1.000
_cell.length_c   1.000
_cell.angle_alpha   90.00
_cell.angle_beta   90.00
_cell.angle_gamma   90.00
#
_symmetry.space_group_name_H-M   'P 1'
#
loop_
_entity.id
_entity.type
_entity.pdbx_description
1 polymer ?
#
loop_
_entity_poly.entity_id
_entity_poly.type
_entity_poly.pdbx_seq_one_letter_code
_entity_poly.pdbx_strand_id
1 'polypeptide(L)'
;MLPRRPARTRRLLQGVGAVTASLALMAGTAWACPPEPGYPQTTKAGEARGERGGAGASGHAGHYRPAETGKAEASEAIKGVRRVGGVPEAKGAISLMFIDYGTGRHKRTIMYATGDFGLKAYDISADPRVPTLVGQLNMPGMWETEDTDFDPRRKIIYLSRDPRAFGGSTATGESGVYVVDASKPESLRQITYVKVPAGHTTTCVNDCAYLWTGGPAKASWMPADWGGRPVWVTDVRDPARPKVHKDPIDTGRNDGKTDYTHDIQVDSDGVAWASGRGGVRGYHTSGRHFDPLKKKWRKATALDPVPYAGGGLDEATTNSTFMHNSYRAVGRTRDQAADPRRWGDGKLLFITEETFNDGCANDGLLVIASLKGSYKGEGWKSTPDKKFRLNTVATWGVAGQEGSDPTSTDCSAHYFDVRDGVLVQSFYSQGTRFLDVRDPTNPRQLAYYRPADAASWQPYWHGKYVYVADNTRGIDVLQPTFR
;
A
#
# COMPACT_ATOMS: atom_id res chain seq x y z
N MET A 1 -52.42 -20.80 36.53
CA MET A 1 -52.51 -20.81 38.01
C MET A 1 -51.19 -20.29 38.58
N LEU A 2 -51.25 -19.48 39.64
CA LEU A 2 -50.15 -19.07 40.52
C LEU A 2 -50.40 -19.72 41.90
N PRO A 3 -49.37 -20.18 42.63
CA PRO A 3 -48.70 -19.35 43.66
C PRO A 3 -47.16 -19.63 43.72
N ARG A 4 -46.29 -19.01 44.53
CA ARG A 4 -46.25 -17.78 45.37
C ARG A 4 -44.75 -17.36 45.53
N ARG A 5 -44.46 -16.31 46.31
CA ARG A 5 -43.13 -16.02 46.92
C ARG A 5 -43.31 -15.81 48.43
N PRO A 6 -42.23 -15.89 49.23
CA PRO A 6 -41.60 -14.68 49.82
C PRO A 6 -40.05 -14.79 49.89
N ALA A 7 -39.25 -13.90 50.49
CA ALA A 7 -39.05 -12.46 50.42
C ALA A 7 -37.98 -12.02 51.47
N ARG A 8 -36.89 -11.34 51.03
CA ARG A 8 -36.03 -10.35 51.77
C ARG A 8 -35.11 -10.91 52.91
N THR A 9 -33.98 -10.31 53.34
CA THR A 9 -33.39 -8.93 53.41
C THR A 9 -31.84 -8.94 53.23
N ARG A 10 -31.12 -7.98 52.58
CA ARG A 10 -30.52 -6.67 53.07
C ARG A 10 -29.70 -6.80 54.39
N ARG A 11 -28.44 -6.34 54.59
CA ARG A 11 -27.62 -5.12 54.22
C ARG A 11 -26.08 -5.44 54.25
N LEU A 12 -25.15 -4.81 53.48
CA LEU A 12 -24.33 -3.56 53.71
C LEU A 12 -23.49 -3.59 55.03
N LEU A 13 -22.17 -3.28 55.14
CA LEU A 13 -21.27 -2.32 54.43
C LEU A 13 -19.74 -2.68 54.43
N GLN A 14 -18.99 -2.07 53.49
CA GLN A 14 -17.62 -1.47 53.53
C GLN A 14 -16.36 -2.29 53.91
N GLY A 15 -15.27 -2.06 53.14
CA GLY A 15 -13.93 -2.62 53.39
C GLY A 15 -12.90 -2.45 52.25
N VAL A 16 -12.79 -1.24 51.71
CA VAL A 16 -11.65 -0.62 50.98
C VAL A 16 -10.44 -1.50 50.61
N GLY A 17 -10.14 -1.55 49.30
CA GLY A 17 -8.93 -2.17 48.75
C GLY A 17 -8.74 -1.83 47.26
N ALA A 18 -8.49 -0.56 46.96
CA ALA A 18 -8.32 -0.10 45.58
C ALA A 18 -6.93 -0.48 45.03
N VAL A 19 -6.89 -1.34 44.00
CA VAL A 19 -5.71 -1.49 43.13
C VAL A 19 -6.05 -0.88 41.78
N THR A 20 -5.78 0.42 41.65
CA THR A 20 -5.84 1.15 40.38
C THR A 20 -4.65 0.74 39.51
N ALA A 21 -4.80 -0.34 38.76
CA ALA A 21 -3.92 -0.64 37.63
C ALA A 21 -4.30 0.26 36.44
N SER A 22 -3.93 1.55 36.53
CA SER A 22 -4.08 2.51 35.44
C SER A 22 -3.09 2.18 34.32
N LEU A 23 -3.41 1.16 33.52
CA LEU A 23 -2.77 0.93 32.22
C LEU A 23 -3.19 2.04 31.26
N ALA A 24 -2.48 3.16 31.35
CA ALA A 24 -2.45 4.14 30.28
C ALA A 24 -1.81 3.47 29.05
N LEU A 25 -2.67 2.95 28.17
CA LEU A 25 -2.31 2.59 26.81
C LEU A 25 -1.83 3.86 26.10
N MET A 26 -0.53 4.14 26.20
CA MET A 26 0.16 5.04 25.30
C MET A 26 -0.02 4.46 23.90
N ALA A 27 -0.77 5.16 23.04
CA ALA A 27 -0.89 4.80 21.64
C ALA A 27 0.52 4.80 21.03
N GLY A 28 1.02 3.61 20.66
CA GLY A 28 2.32 3.48 20.04
C GLY A 28 2.32 4.21 18.70
N THR A 29 3.32 5.07 18.48
CA THR A 29 3.55 5.68 17.17
C THR A 29 4.15 4.62 16.25
N ALA A 30 3.29 3.77 15.67
CA ALA A 30 3.66 2.84 14.62
C ALA A 30 4.09 3.61 13.36
N TRP A 31 5.22 3.21 12.79
CA TRP A 31 5.83 3.80 11.59
C TRP A 31 5.50 2.94 10.37
N ALA A 32 5.23 3.59 9.24
CA ALA A 32 4.94 2.96 7.96
C ALA A 32 5.54 3.80 6.82
N CYS A 33 6.20 3.11 5.90
CA CYS A 33 7.25 3.57 4.99
C CYS A 33 8.39 4.37 5.67
N PRO A 34 9.61 4.44 5.08
CA PRO A 34 10.85 4.63 5.85
C PRO A 34 10.93 5.99 6.61
N PRO A 35 11.60 6.00 7.78
CA PRO A 35 11.31 6.96 8.84
C PRO A 35 11.73 8.41 8.54
N GLU A 36 10.96 9.33 9.12
CA GLU A 36 11.20 10.76 9.03
C GLU A 36 12.55 11.16 9.68
N PRO A 37 13.36 12.03 9.03
CA PRO A 37 14.48 12.68 9.69
C PRO A 37 13.97 13.64 10.78
N GLY A 38 14.03 13.24 12.05
CA GLY A 38 13.86 14.17 13.18
C GLY A 38 13.15 13.68 14.44
N TYR A 39 12.57 12.48 14.48
CA TYR A 39 11.97 11.97 15.72
C TYR A 39 13.00 11.28 16.64
N PRO A 40 13.04 11.61 17.96
CA PRO A 40 14.08 11.10 18.85
C PRO A 40 13.89 9.61 19.18
N GLN A 41 14.93 8.81 18.88
CA GLN A 41 15.00 7.41 19.35
C GLN A 41 15.20 7.38 20.86
N THR A 42 14.26 6.77 21.61
CA THR A 42 14.39 6.60 23.07
C THR A 42 15.29 5.42 23.43
N THR A 43 16.60 5.57 23.21
CA THR A 43 17.60 4.61 23.71
C THR A 43 17.89 4.86 25.19
N LYS A 44 17.34 4.04 26.09
CA LYS A 44 17.80 3.97 27.49
C LYS A 44 18.99 3.02 27.61
N ALA A 45 20.21 3.54 27.63
CA ALA A 45 21.35 2.96 28.38
C ALA A 45 22.59 3.88 28.35
N GLY A 46 23.22 4.08 29.53
CA GLY A 46 24.66 4.37 29.65
C GLY A 46 25.14 5.79 29.36
N GLU A 47 25.42 6.58 30.41
CA GLU A 47 26.23 7.79 30.30
C GLU A 47 27.72 7.44 30.13
N ALA A 48 28.39 8.05 29.14
CA ALA A 48 29.84 8.30 29.16
C ALA A 48 30.19 9.50 28.26
N ARG A 49 30.99 10.44 28.77
CA ARG A 49 31.47 11.64 28.03
C ARG A 49 32.75 11.34 27.26
N GLY A 50 33.01 12.00 26.12
CA GLY A 50 34.32 11.95 25.44
C GLY A 50 34.40 12.73 24.13
N GLU A 51 34.93 13.95 24.18
CA GLU A 51 35.07 14.98 23.14
C GLU A 51 35.68 14.64 21.74
N ARG A 52 35.19 15.39 20.73
CA ARG A 52 35.87 16.02 19.55
C ARG A 52 36.48 15.17 18.40
N GLY A 53 36.09 15.53 17.17
CA GLY A 53 37.02 15.57 16.02
C GLY A 53 36.43 15.44 14.61
N GLY A 54 36.62 16.48 13.77
CA GLY A 54 36.92 16.30 12.34
C GLY A 54 35.76 16.17 11.33
N ALA A 55 35.72 17.08 10.35
CA ALA A 55 34.78 17.14 9.25
C ALA A 55 34.78 15.92 8.29
N GLY A 56 33.60 15.58 7.76
CA GLY A 56 33.40 14.58 6.69
C GLY A 56 31.97 14.58 6.16
N ALA A 57 31.63 15.56 5.32
CA ALA A 57 30.27 15.72 4.78
C ALA A 57 29.99 14.76 3.60
N SER A 58 29.75 13.49 3.89
CA SER A 58 29.26 12.50 2.93
C SER A 58 28.52 11.37 3.63
N GLY A 59 27.23 11.17 3.35
CA GLY A 59 26.50 10.00 3.85
C GLY A 59 24.98 10.17 3.93
N HIS A 60 24.27 9.72 2.90
CA HIS A 60 22.85 9.32 3.00
C HIS A 60 22.62 7.94 2.35
N ALA A 61 23.42 6.97 2.78
CA ALA A 61 23.04 5.55 2.79
C ALA A 61 22.66 5.22 4.24
N GLY A 62 21.37 5.38 4.57
CA GLY A 62 20.90 5.53 5.96
C GLY A 62 19.87 4.51 6.46
N HIS A 63 19.31 3.69 5.57
CA HIS A 63 18.49 2.52 5.93
C HIS A 63 19.14 1.22 5.46
N TYR A 64 20.45 1.14 5.69
CA TYR A 64 21.18 -0.12 5.71
C TYR A 64 21.97 -0.14 7.01
N ARG A 65 21.46 -0.80 8.05
CA ARG A 65 22.26 -1.20 9.21
C ARG A 65 22.79 -2.61 8.93
N PRO A 66 24.10 -2.80 8.70
CA PRO A 66 24.69 -4.12 8.85
C PRO A 66 24.54 -4.51 10.33
N ALA A 67 23.76 -5.54 10.61
CA ALA A 67 23.81 -6.20 11.90
C ALA A 67 25.14 -6.98 11.99
N GLU A 68 26.16 -6.35 12.56
CA GLU A 68 27.20 -7.09 13.28
C GLU A 68 26.79 -7.05 14.76
N THR A 69 26.50 -8.17 15.41
CA THR A 69 27.25 -9.44 15.37
C THR A 69 26.33 -10.67 15.37
N GLY A 70 26.80 -11.75 14.72
CA GLY A 70 26.09 -13.05 14.70
C GLY A 70 25.46 -13.42 13.34
N LYS A 71 26.23 -13.38 12.25
CA LYS A 71 25.77 -13.84 10.92
C LYS A 71 25.47 -15.33 10.93
N ALA A 72 24.22 -15.70 11.12
CA ALA A 72 23.65 -16.76 10.31
C ALA A 72 23.62 -16.25 8.86
N GLU A 73 24.10 -17.05 7.90
CA GLU A 73 23.93 -16.70 6.49
C GLU A 73 22.43 -16.75 6.16
N ALA A 74 21.90 -15.65 5.63
CA ALA A 74 20.51 -15.62 5.19
C ALA A 74 20.31 -16.73 4.15
N SER A 75 19.35 -17.63 4.41
CA SER A 75 19.12 -18.82 3.60
C SER A 75 17.99 -18.59 2.61
N GLU A 76 18.19 -18.95 1.34
CA GLU A 76 17.08 -19.01 0.39
C GLU A 76 16.05 -20.06 0.86
N ALA A 77 14.77 -19.70 0.81
CA ALA A 77 13.67 -20.63 1.04
C ALA A 77 12.68 -20.55 -0.13
N ILE A 78 12.39 -21.71 -0.75
CA ILE A 78 11.46 -21.80 -1.87
C ILE A 78 10.58 -23.07 -1.75
N LYS A 79 9.28 -22.92 -2.02
CA LYS A 79 8.32 -24.04 -2.08
C LYS A 79 7.15 -23.70 -3.00
N GLY A 80 6.67 -24.66 -3.79
CA GLY A 80 5.47 -24.51 -4.63
C GLY A 80 5.58 -23.50 -5.79
N VAL A 81 6.78 -22.96 -6.02
CA VAL A 81 7.10 -21.97 -7.06
C VAL A 81 8.52 -22.23 -7.55
N ARG A 82 8.88 -21.71 -8.73
CA ARG A 82 10.25 -21.69 -9.26
C ARG A 82 10.57 -20.28 -9.75
N ARG A 83 11.77 -19.79 -9.45
CA ARG A 83 12.36 -18.69 -10.23
C ARG A 83 12.72 -19.23 -11.62
N VAL A 84 12.22 -18.59 -12.66
CA VAL A 84 12.37 -19.04 -14.07
C VAL A 84 13.04 -18.00 -14.96
N GLY A 85 13.32 -16.81 -14.42
CA GLY A 85 13.83 -15.66 -15.16
C GLY A 85 13.99 -14.44 -14.26
N GLY A 86 14.37 -13.30 -14.85
CA GLY A 86 14.54 -12.04 -14.14
C GLY A 86 15.28 -10.97 -14.94
N VAL A 87 15.43 -9.80 -14.34
CA VAL A 87 16.18 -8.65 -14.88
C VAL A 87 17.05 -8.04 -13.76
N PRO A 88 18.28 -8.52 -13.55
CA PRO A 88 19.20 -7.98 -12.55
C PRO A 88 19.57 -6.50 -12.80
N GLU A 89 19.57 -6.07 -14.06
CA GLU A 89 19.86 -4.69 -14.49
C GLU A 89 18.73 -3.70 -14.13
N ALA A 90 17.61 -4.22 -13.64
CA ALA A 90 16.51 -3.45 -13.06
C ALA A 90 16.67 -3.23 -11.55
N LYS A 91 17.82 -3.53 -10.93
CA LYS A 91 18.10 -3.19 -9.52
C LYS A 91 17.67 -1.76 -9.19
N GLY A 92 17.08 -1.57 -8.02
CA GLY A 92 16.38 -0.35 -7.62
C GLY A 92 14.92 -0.28 -8.09
N ALA A 93 14.38 -1.35 -8.68
CA ALA A 93 12.98 -1.44 -9.08
C ALA A 93 12.03 -1.35 -7.87
N ILE A 94 10.89 -0.70 -8.08
CA ILE A 94 9.88 -0.42 -7.05
C ILE A 94 8.49 -0.87 -7.54
N SER A 95 8.03 -0.38 -8.70
CA SER A 95 6.76 -0.81 -9.30
C SER A 95 6.92 -1.22 -10.77
N LEU A 96 6.00 -2.04 -11.28
CA LEU A 96 5.94 -2.51 -12.67
C LEU A 96 4.57 -2.21 -13.30
N MET A 97 4.54 -2.01 -14.61
CA MET A 97 3.29 -1.93 -15.39
C MET A 97 3.39 -2.74 -16.68
N PHE A 98 2.26 -3.16 -17.24
CA PHE A 98 2.23 -3.95 -18.48
C PHE A 98 1.36 -3.28 -19.53
N ILE A 99 1.95 -2.93 -20.68
CA ILE A 99 1.26 -2.25 -21.77
C ILE A 99 1.36 -3.06 -23.07
N ASP A 100 0.21 -3.36 -23.65
CA ASP A 100 0.08 -4.04 -24.93
C ASP A 100 0.11 -3.07 -26.13
N TYR A 101 0.95 -3.33 -27.12
CA TYR A 101 1.09 -2.57 -28.37
C TYR A 101 0.71 -3.43 -29.57
N GLY A 102 -0.06 -2.88 -30.51
CA GLY A 102 -0.58 -3.64 -31.64
C GLY A 102 -1.64 -4.68 -31.24
N THR A 103 -1.99 -5.56 -32.16
CA THR A 103 -2.99 -6.63 -31.96
C THR A 103 -2.62 -7.90 -32.74
N GLY A 104 -3.26 -9.03 -32.39
CA GLY A 104 -3.06 -10.31 -33.07
C GLY A 104 -1.60 -10.75 -33.08
N ARG A 105 -1.12 -11.25 -34.23
CA ARG A 105 0.28 -11.69 -34.42
C ARG A 105 1.35 -10.59 -34.30
N HIS A 106 0.94 -9.32 -34.29
CA HIS A 106 1.82 -8.16 -34.12
C HIS A 106 1.70 -7.54 -32.73
N LYS A 107 0.99 -8.21 -31.80
CA LYS A 107 0.93 -7.82 -30.41
C LYS A 107 2.32 -7.92 -29.78
N ARG A 108 2.81 -6.82 -29.22
CA ARG A 108 3.93 -6.79 -28.27
C ARG A 108 3.41 -6.44 -26.90
N THR A 109 3.93 -7.06 -25.85
CA THR A 109 3.67 -6.68 -24.46
C THR A 109 4.96 -6.15 -23.87
N ILE A 110 4.91 -4.92 -23.37
CA ILE A 110 6.05 -4.25 -22.73
C ILE A 110 5.77 -4.16 -21.24
N MET A 111 6.69 -4.71 -20.46
CA MET A 111 6.78 -4.48 -19.02
C MET A 111 7.60 -3.21 -18.78
N TYR A 112 7.00 -2.22 -18.14
CA TYR A 112 7.68 -1.05 -17.62
C TYR A 112 8.09 -1.31 -16.18
N ALA A 113 9.24 -0.79 -15.78
CA ALA A 113 9.71 -0.81 -14.41
C ALA A 113 10.06 0.61 -13.97
N THR A 114 9.53 1.03 -12.83
CA THR A 114 9.94 2.25 -12.14
C THR A 114 10.94 1.91 -11.03
N GLY A 115 11.76 2.89 -10.65
CA GLY A 115 12.78 2.71 -9.63
C GLY A 115 13.66 3.94 -9.46
N ASP A 116 14.74 3.78 -8.69
CA ASP A 116 15.73 4.84 -8.44
C ASP A 116 16.41 5.41 -9.72
N PHE A 117 16.40 4.61 -10.78
CA PHE A 117 16.89 4.92 -12.12
C PHE A 117 15.90 5.70 -13.00
N GLY A 118 14.65 5.89 -12.56
CA GLY A 118 13.56 6.46 -13.36
C GLY A 118 12.63 5.41 -13.94
N LEU A 119 12.63 5.24 -15.26
CA LEU A 119 11.71 4.34 -15.98
C LEU A 119 12.47 3.53 -17.05
N LYS A 120 12.34 2.20 -17.01
CA LYS A 120 12.88 1.27 -18.03
C LYS A 120 11.75 0.50 -18.69
N ALA A 121 11.89 0.16 -19.97
CA ALA A 121 10.91 -0.54 -20.78
C ALA A 121 11.49 -1.85 -21.32
N TYR A 122 10.85 -2.97 -21.02
CA TYR A 122 11.29 -4.31 -21.37
C TYR A 122 10.24 -5.04 -22.22
N ASP A 123 10.62 -5.54 -23.38
CA ASP A 123 9.78 -6.40 -24.20
C ASP A 123 9.76 -7.82 -23.62
N ILE A 124 8.56 -8.32 -23.31
CA ILE A 124 8.33 -9.68 -22.76
C ILE A 124 7.61 -10.60 -23.76
N SER A 125 7.48 -10.18 -25.02
CA SER A 125 6.65 -10.86 -26.03
C SER A 125 7.27 -12.16 -26.56
N ALA A 126 8.60 -12.21 -26.66
CA ALA A 126 9.32 -13.35 -27.23
C ALA A 126 9.51 -14.48 -26.21
N ASP A 127 10.04 -14.14 -25.03
CA ASP A 127 10.05 -15.01 -23.86
C ASP A 127 9.78 -14.16 -22.61
N PRO A 128 8.62 -14.34 -21.95
CA PRO A 128 8.31 -13.58 -20.74
C PRO A 128 9.33 -13.76 -19.61
N ARG A 129 10.12 -14.85 -19.62
CA ARG A 129 11.16 -15.13 -18.63
C ARG A 129 12.45 -14.33 -18.84
N VAL A 130 12.66 -13.77 -20.04
CA VAL A 130 13.88 -13.04 -20.39
C VAL A 130 13.49 -11.66 -20.96
N PRO A 131 13.00 -10.73 -20.12
CA PRO A 131 12.59 -9.41 -20.57
C PRO A 131 13.74 -8.66 -21.22
N THR A 132 13.56 -8.20 -22.46
CA THR A 132 14.61 -7.52 -23.24
C THR A 132 14.45 -6.02 -23.15
N LEU A 133 15.46 -5.29 -22.64
CA LEU A 133 15.41 -3.82 -22.56
C LEU A 133 15.27 -3.22 -23.97
N VAL A 134 14.24 -2.40 -24.19
CA VAL A 134 13.97 -1.72 -25.47
C VAL A 134 14.06 -0.21 -25.38
N GLY A 135 13.90 0.39 -24.20
CA GLY A 135 14.03 1.83 -23.99
C GLY A 135 14.05 2.24 -22.52
N GLN A 136 14.41 3.48 -22.24
CA GLN A 136 14.50 4.02 -20.88
C GLN A 136 14.35 5.55 -20.86
N LEU A 137 13.87 6.09 -19.74
CA LEU A 137 13.92 7.50 -19.37
C LEU A 137 14.76 7.60 -18.08
N ASN A 138 16.02 8.00 -18.23
CA ASN A 138 16.98 8.05 -17.13
C ASN A 138 16.68 9.21 -16.19
N MET A 139 16.35 8.90 -14.94
CA MET A 139 16.06 9.87 -13.88
C MET A 139 16.73 9.43 -12.57
N PRO A 140 18.08 9.38 -12.51
CA PRO A 140 18.80 8.89 -11.34
C PRO A 140 18.48 9.72 -10.09
N GLY A 141 18.06 9.05 -9.01
CA GLY A 141 17.57 9.67 -7.79
C GLY A 141 16.04 9.84 -7.76
N MET A 142 15.30 9.28 -8.71
CA MET A 142 13.85 9.15 -8.62
C MET A 142 13.47 8.29 -7.41
N TRP A 143 12.33 8.57 -6.77
CA TRP A 143 11.88 7.90 -5.54
C TRP A 143 10.41 8.31 -5.28
N GLU A 144 9.57 7.57 -4.56
CA GLU A 144 9.51 6.10 -4.50
C GLU A 144 8.84 5.55 -5.78
N THR A 145 7.97 6.31 -6.47
CA THR A 145 7.26 5.84 -7.69
C THR A 145 6.49 4.53 -7.50
N GLU A 146 5.96 4.31 -6.30
CA GLU A 146 5.07 3.20 -6.00
C GLU A 146 3.74 3.32 -6.74
N ASP A 147 3.11 2.15 -6.97
CA ASP A 147 1.89 1.95 -7.78
C ASP A 147 1.73 2.94 -8.94
N THR A 148 2.73 2.96 -9.83
CA THR A 148 2.74 3.88 -10.97
C THR A 148 1.64 3.49 -11.96
N ASP A 149 0.63 4.35 -12.11
CA ASP A 149 -0.47 4.14 -13.06
C ASP A 149 -0.19 4.73 -14.47
N PHE A 150 -0.96 4.29 -15.44
CA PHE A 150 -0.77 4.53 -16.87
C PHE A 150 -2.09 4.50 -17.65
N ASP A 151 -2.16 5.29 -18.72
CA ASP A 151 -3.25 5.22 -19.70
C ASP A 151 -2.87 4.22 -20.82
N PRO A 152 -3.44 3.00 -20.85
CA PRO A 152 -3.15 2.01 -21.89
C PRO A 152 -3.71 2.38 -23.27
N ARG A 153 -4.61 3.36 -23.39
CA ARG A 153 -5.20 3.81 -24.66
C ARG A 153 -4.36 4.92 -25.29
N ARG A 154 -3.98 5.92 -24.50
CA ARG A 154 -3.12 7.05 -24.93
C ARG A 154 -1.62 6.71 -24.90
N LYS A 155 -1.23 5.60 -24.26
CA LYS A 155 0.16 5.19 -24.03
C LYS A 155 0.92 6.25 -23.23
N ILE A 156 0.36 6.62 -22.08
CA ILE A 156 0.93 7.62 -21.17
C ILE A 156 1.21 6.97 -19.83
N ILE A 157 2.37 7.25 -19.25
CA ILE A 157 2.76 6.80 -17.90
C ILE A 157 2.79 8.02 -16.98
N TYR A 158 2.31 7.88 -15.75
CA TYR A 158 2.25 8.95 -14.76
C TYR A 158 3.22 8.66 -13.60
N LEU A 159 4.50 9.02 -13.77
CA LEU A 159 5.51 8.77 -12.73
C LEU A 159 5.36 9.77 -11.58
N SER A 160 4.91 9.27 -10.43
CA SER A 160 4.78 10.05 -9.19
C SER A 160 6.16 10.33 -8.55
N ARG A 161 6.49 11.61 -8.36
CA ARG A 161 7.70 12.08 -7.66
C ARG A 161 7.38 12.24 -6.18
N ASP A 162 7.99 11.41 -5.35
CA ASP A 162 8.01 11.60 -3.90
C ASP A 162 8.84 12.86 -3.55
N PRO A 163 8.47 13.65 -2.52
CA PRO A 163 9.27 14.79 -2.09
C PRO A 163 10.70 14.39 -1.66
N ARG A 164 10.93 13.15 -1.21
CA ARG A 164 12.26 12.59 -0.93
C ARG A 164 13.11 12.36 -2.19
N ALA A 165 12.51 12.30 -3.38
CA ALA A 165 13.25 12.13 -4.63
C ALA A 165 14.26 13.26 -4.88
N PHE A 166 15.38 12.88 -5.49
CA PHE A 166 16.54 13.71 -5.79
C PHE A 166 17.16 14.37 -4.55
N GLY A 167 17.20 13.63 -3.43
CA GLY A 167 17.80 14.07 -2.16
C GLY A 167 16.94 15.04 -1.36
N GLY A 168 15.62 15.05 -1.60
CA GLY A 168 14.68 15.87 -0.84
C GLY A 168 14.27 15.24 0.50
N SER A 169 13.24 15.79 1.13
CA SER A 169 12.65 15.27 2.39
C SER A 169 11.13 15.37 2.37
N THR A 170 10.43 14.62 3.21
CA THR A 170 8.96 14.73 3.36
C THR A 170 8.50 16.16 3.73
N ALA A 171 9.32 16.86 4.53
CA ALA A 171 9.05 18.18 5.08
C ALA A 171 9.20 19.33 4.07
N THR A 172 10.26 19.31 3.24
CA THR A 172 10.65 20.44 2.36
C THR A 172 10.81 20.07 0.89
N GLY A 173 10.81 18.79 0.56
CA GLY A 173 11.00 18.30 -0.81
C GLY A 173 9.80 18.55 -1.73
N GLU A 174 10.05 18.42 -3.03
CA GLU A 174 9.07 18.74 -4.06
C GLU A 174 8.26 17.52 -4.48
N SER A 175 6.95 17.55 -4.30
CA SER A 175 6.03 16.54 -4.86
C SER A 175 5.64 16.91 -6.30
N GLY A 176 5.51 15.92 -7.17
CA GLY A 176 5.21 16.13 -8.59
C GLY A 176 4.73 14.88 -9.32
N VAL A 177 4.27 15.04 -10.56
CA VAL A 177 4.03 13.93 -11.50
C VAL A 177 4.68 14.25 -12.84
N TYR A 178 5.51 13.33 -13.32
CA TYR A 178 6.04 13.36 -14.69
C TYR A 178 5.09 12.61 -15.61
N VAL A 179 4.60 13.30 -16.64
CA VAL A 179 3.74 12.71 -17.66
C VAL A 179 4.62 12.24 -18.81
N VAL A 180 4.71 10.94 -19.05
CA VAL A 180 5.63 10.33 -20.02
C VAL A 180 4.86 9.73 -21.19
N ASP A 181 5.23 10.12 -22.40
CA ASP A 181 4.82 9.49 -23.65
C ASP A 181 5.54 8.14 -23.79
N ALA A 182 4.76 7.07 -23.78
CA ALA A 182 5.20 5.70 -23.98
C ALA A 182 4.70 5.12 -25.33
N SER A 183 4.12 5.94 -26.23
CA SER A 183 3.58 5.48 -27.51
C SER A 183 4.59 4.74 -28.38
N LYS A 184 5.88 5.00 -28.17
CA LYS A 184 7.02 4.22 -28.68
C LYS A 184 7.87 3.77 -27.50
N PRO A 185 7.85 2.48 -27.11
CA PRO A 185 8.66 1.94 -26.00
C PRO A 185 10.16 2.25 -26.12
N GLU A 186 10.66 2.30 -27.36
CA GLU A 186 12.06 2.57 -27.70
C GLU A 186 12.46 4.04 -27.58
N SER A 187 11.50 4.96 -27.41
CA SER A 187 11.73 6.40 -27.41
C SER A 187 10.81 7.09 -26.40
N LEU A 188 10.99 6.74 -25.13
CA LEU A 188 10.29 7.35 -24.01
C LEU A 188 10.60 8.84 -23.91
N ARG A 189 9.56 9.65 -23.71
CA ARG A 189 9.69 11.11 -23.70
C ARG A 189 8.80 11.74 -22.64
N GLN A 190 9.38 12.51 -21.74
CA GLN A 190 8.61 13.39 -20.86
C GLN A 190 7.80 14.39 -21.72
N ILE A 191 6.48 14.38 -21.58
CA ILE A 191 5.57 15.36 -22.17
C ILE A 191 5.63 16.65 -21.35
N THR A 192 5.47 16.51 -20.03
CA THR A 192 5.46 17.62 -19.07
C THR A 192 5.73 17.10 -17.67
N TYR A 193 5.98 18.03 -16.74
CA TYR A 193 6.06 17.76 -15.31
C TYR A 193 5.14 18.76 -14.59
N VAL A 194 4.31 18.26 -13.69
CA VAL A 194 3.38 19.07 -12.91
C VAL A 194 3.69 18.92 -11.42
N LYS A 195 3.94 20.03 -10.73
CA LYS A 195 4.09 20.03 -9.26
C LYS A 195 2.73 19.79 -8.63
N VAL A 196 2.66 18.89 -7.67
CA VAL A 196 1.44 18.53 -6.93
C VAL A 196 1.71 18.63 -5.43
N PRO A 197 0.75 19.05 -4.59
CA PRO A 197 0.96 19.14 -3.13
C PRO A 197 1.30 17.82 -2.42
N ALA A 198 0.82 16.70 -2.96
CA ALA A 198 1.17 15.33 -2.59
C ALA A 198 1.74 14.62 -3.80
N GLY A 199 2.62 13.66 -3.57
CA GLY A 199 3.32 12.89 -4.57
C GLY A 199 4.09 11.81 -3.83
N HIS A 200 3.78 10.57 -4.16
CA HIS A 200 4.37 9.33 -3.63
C HIS A 200 3.86 8.21 -4.56
N THR A 201 2.55 7.95 -4.52
CA THR A 201 1.75 7.14 -5.47
C THR A 201 0.88 8.02 -6.36
N THR A 202 0.44 7.52 -7.53
CA THR A 202 -0.63 8.20 -8.28
C THR A 202 -1.45 7.27 -9.16
N THR A 203 -2.78 7.35 -9.03
CA THR A 203 -3.74 6.44 -9.67
C THR A 203 -4.64 7.16 -10.67
N CYS A 204 -4.91 6.54 -11.81
CA CYS A 204 -5.91 6.96 -12.77
C CYS A 204 -7.34 6.80 -12.23
N VAL A 205 -8.13 7.85 -12.36
CA VAL A 205 -9.55 7.87 -12.01
C VAL A 205 -10.37 8.36 -13.21
N ASN A 206 -11.51 7.69 -13.45
CA ASN A 206 -12.40 7.92 -14.60
C ASN A 206 -11.67 7.83 -15.95
N ASP A 207 -11.26 6.61 -16.36
CA ASP A 207 -10.57 6.35 -17.64
C ASP A 207 -9.32 7.23 -17.85
N CYS A 208 -8.50 7.39 -16.80
CA CYS A 208 -7.34 8.29 -16.78
C CYS A 208 -7.64 9.76 -17.17
N ALA A 209 -8.88 10.23 -17.00
CA ALA A 209 -9.20 11.66 -17.15
C ALA A 209 -8.63 12.49 -15.99
N TYR A 210 -8.53 11.88 -14.81
CA TYR A 210 -7.98 12.48 -13.60
C TYR A 210 -6.95 11.55 -12.98
N LEU A 211 -6.00 12.12 -12.23
CA LEU A 211 -5.17 11.41 -11.27
C LEU A 211 -5.63 11.73 -9.85
N TRP A 212 -5.65 10.73 -8.99
CA TRP A 212 -5.67 10.89 -7.54
C TRP A 212 -4.26 10.55 -7.03
N THR A 213 -3.63 11.48 -6.31
CA THR A 213 -2.23 11.39 -5.90
C THR A 213 -2.14 11.41 -4.37
N GLY A 214 -1.46 10.42 -3.80
CA GLY A 214 -1.27 10.24 -2.36
C GLY A 214 0.11 10.70 -1.86
N GLY A 215 0.26 10.73 -0.53
CA GLY A 215 1.51 10.71 0.22
C GLY A 215 2.63 11.74 -0.04
N PRO A 216 3.74 11.63 0.72
CA PRO A 216 3.90 10.91 2.00
C PRO A 216 3.48 11.79 3.20
N ALA A 217 4.16 11.69 4.35
CA ALA A 217 3.99 12.56 5.52
C ALA A 217 4.11 14.07 5.21
N LYS A 218 3.34 14.91 5.90
CA LYS A 218 3.03 16.30 5.48
C LYS A 218 4.27 17.22 5.36
N ALA A 219 4.20 18.17 4.42
CA ALA A 219 5.19 19.23 4.32
C ALA A 219 5.10 20.25 5.46
N SER A 220 6.19 20.97 5.74
CA SER A 220 6.23 22.02 6.79
C SER A 220 5.29 23.21 6.53
N TRP A 221 4.93 23.46 5.27
CA TRP A 221 3.99 24.52 4.88
C TRP A 221 2.51 24.10 4.94
N MET A 222 2.23 22.80 5.15
CA MET A 222 0.86 22.31 5.31
C MET A 222 0.35 22.55 6.74
N PRO A 223 -0.99 22.61 6.95
CA PRO A 223 -1.58 22.89 8.26
C PRO A 223 -0.99 22.04 9.40
N ALA A 224 -0.84 22.67 10.57
CA ALA A 224 -0.18 22.06 11.72
C ALA A 224 -0.97 20.88 12.32
N ASP A 225 -2.29 20.92 12.20
CA ASP A 225 -3.25 19.93 12.70
C ASP A 225 -3.34 18.64 11.86
N TRP A 226 -2.84 18.66 10.62
CA TRP A 226 -2.84 17.48 9.75
C TRP A 226 -1.81 16.44 10.23
N GLY A 227 -2.10 15.15 10.04
CA GLY A 227 -1.20 14.03 10.33
C GLY A 227 -0.37 13.55 9.13
N GLY A 228 -0.72 13.98 7.92
CA GLY A 228 -0.09 13.57 6.67
C GLY A 228 -0.77 14.25 5.47
N ARG A 229 -0.37 13.88 4.25
CA ARG A 229 -1.00 14.41 3.04
C ARG A 229 -2.32 13.69 2.70
N PRO A 230 -3.43 14.43 2.50
CA PRO A 230 -4.65 13.88 1.90
C PRO A 230 -4.49 13.72 0.38
N VAL A 231 -5.53 13.21 -0.30
CA VAL A 231 -5.53 13.02 -1.75
C VAL A 231 -5.63 14.36 -2.49
N TRP A 232 -4.79 14.51 -3.52
CA TRP A 232 -4.86 15.62 -4.46
C TRP A 232 -5.30 15.16 -5.85
N VAL A 233 -6.05 16.01 -6.55
CA VAL A 233 -6.67 15.66 -7.84
C VAL A 233 -6.03 16.46 -8.95
N THR A 234 -5.56 15.79 -9.99
CA THR A 234 -5.00 16.43 -11.19
C THR A 234 -5.80 16.05 -12.42
N ASP A 235 -6.36 17.03 -13.14
CA ASP A 235 -6.98 16.83 -14.45
C ASP A 235 -5.89 16.60 -15.50
N VAL A 236 -5.89 15.44 -16.14
CA VAL A 236 -4.87 15.01 -17.13
C VAL A 236 -5.50 14.69 -18.50
N ARG A 237 -6.71 15.20 -18.77
CA ARG A 237 -7.37 15.07 -20.08
C ARG A 237 -6.54 15.70 -21.21
N ASP A 238 -5.88 16.83 -20.91
CA ASP A 238 -4.76 17.37 -21.69
C ASP A 238 -3.45 17.00 -20.99
N PRO A 239 -2.73 15.94 -21.44
CA PRO A 239 -1.50 15.48 -20.79
C PRO A 239 -0.33 16.44 -20.99
N ALA A 240 -0.40 17.42 -21.89
CA ALA A 240 0.62 18.45 -22.05
C ALA A 240 0.39 19.63 -21.08
N ARG A 241 -0.85 19.83 -20.60
CA ARG A 241 -1.22 20.88 -19.64
C ARG A 241 -2.12 20.36 -18.51
N PRO A 242 -1.61 19.46 -17.64
CA PRO A 242 -2.32 19.02 -16.45
C PRO A 242 -2.76 20.19 -15.56
N LYS A 243 -3.89 20.03 -14.85
CA LYS A 243 -4.41 21.05 -13.93
C LYS A 243 -4.66 20.44 -12.55
N VAL A 244 -3.83 20.82 -11.60
CA VAL A 244 -3.97 20.42 -10.19
C VAL A 244 -5.11 21.20 -9.54
N HIS A 245 -5.99 20.51 -8.82
CA HIS A 245 -7.05 21.14 -8.04
C HIS A 245 -6.48 21.79 -6.77
N LYS A 246 -7.05 22.93 -6.37
CA LYS A 246 -6.55 23.73 -5.24
C LYS A 246 -6.93 23.19 -3.85
N ASP A 247 -8.01 22.42 -3.77
CA ASP A 247 -8.51 21.84 -2.52
C ASP A 247 -8.32 20.31 -2.57
N PRO A 248 -7.83 19.67 -1.49
CA PRO A 248 -7.72 18.22 -1.41
C PRO A 248 -9.08 17.55 -1.18
N ILE A 249 -9.10 16.23 -1.37
CA ILE A 249 -10.22 15.36 -1.01
C ILE A 249 -9.78 14.31 0.03
N ASP A 250 -10.69 13.49 0.52
CA ASP A 250 -10.46 12.49 1.60
C ASP A 250 -9.87 13.09 2.90
N THR A 251 -10.32 14.29 3.25
CA THR A 251 -10.01 14.96 4.51
C THR A 251 -10.74 14.31 5.68
N GLY A 252 -10.23 14.51 6.91
CA GLY A 252 -10.82 13.93 8.12
C GLY A 252 -10.84 12.39 8.14
N ARG A 253 -9.84 11.73 7.54
CA ARG A 253 -9.79 10.27 7.39
C ARG A 253 -9.58 9.50 8.69
N ASN A 254 -8.71 10.00 9.56
CA ASN A 254 -8.30 9.34 10.80
C ASN A 254 -9.12 9.87 11.98
N ASP A 255 -10.32 9.31 12.19
CA ASP A 255 -11.28 9.74 13.23
C ASP A 255 -11.54 11.26 13.23
N GLY A 256 -11.70 11.85 12.05
CA GLY A 256 -11.92 13.29 11.86
C GLY A 256 -10.64 14.12 11.63
N LYS A 257 -9.45 13.56 11.86
CA LYS A 257 -8.16 14.20 11.49
C LYS A 257 -7.84 13.98 10.02
N THR A 258 -7.43 15.04 9.31
CA THR A 258 -6.84 14.92 7.97
C THR A 258 -5.45 14.30 8.10
N ASP A 259 -5.20 13.20 7.41
CA ASP A 259 -4.04 12.35 7.65
C ASP A 259 -3.54 11.70 6.36
N TYR A 260 -2.41 10.98 6.46
CA TYR A 260 -1.73 10.35 5.33
C TYR A 260 -2.67 9.39 4.58
N THR A 261 -2.99 9.74 3.32
CA THR A 261 -3.49 8.79 2.32
C THR A 261 -2.32 8.23 1.54
N HIS A 262 -2.11 6.91 1.63
CA HIS A 262 -1.02 6.18 1.00
C HIS A 262 -1.27 6.03 -0.50
N ASP A 263 -2.18 5.13 -0.86
CA ASP A 263 -2.44 4.72 -2.23
C ASP A 263 -3.94 4.57 -2.51
N ILE A 264 -4.32 4.57 -3.79
CA ILE A 264 -5.69 4.51 -4.25
C ILE A 264 -5.84 3.36 -5.26
N GLN A 265 -6.80 2.46 -5.05
CA GLN A 265 -7.10 1.39 -6.02
C GLN A 265 -8.51 1.56 -6.57
N VAL A 266 -8.66 1.53 -7.90
CA VAL A 266 -9.97 1.61 -8.55
C VAL A 266 -10.45 0.20 -8.90
N ASP A 267 -11.57 -0.22 -8.30
CA ASP A 267 -12.12 -1.54 -8.56
C ASP A 267 -12.96 -1.62 -9.86
N SER A 268 -13.43 -2.82 -10.20
CA SER A 268 -14.20 -3.05 -11.43
C SER A 268 -15.58 -2.35 -11.48
N ASP A 269 -16.10 -1.83 -10.37
CA ASP A 269 -17.32 -1.00 -10.38
C ASP A 269 -16.99 0.50 -10.60
N GLY A 270 -15.69 0.86 -10.66
CA GLY A 270 -15.23 2.25 -10.71
C GLY A 270 -15.24 2.95 -9.36
N VAL A 271 -15.26 2.21 -8.24
CA VAL A 271 -15.07 2.79 -6.90
C VAL A 271 -13.58 2.95 -6.64
N ALA A 272 -13.15 4.16 -6.28
CA ALA A 272 -11.78 4.45 -5.85
C ALA A 272 -11.65 4.23 -4.34
N TRP A 273 -10.78 3.31 -3.92
CA TRP A 273 -10.49 2.96 -2.53
C TRP A 273 -9.19 3.62 -2.10
N ALA A 274 -9.32 4.68 -1.29
CA ALA A 274 -8.17 5.37 -0.71
C ALA A 274 -7.75 4.67 0.58
N SER A 275 -6.55 4.09 0.56
CA SER A 275 -5.88 3.46 1.70
C SER A 275 -5.00 4.48 2.43
N GLY A 276 -4.91 4.41 3.75
CA GLY A 276 -3.96 5.24 4.50
C GLY A 276 -4.11 5.10 6.01
N ARG A 277 -3.58 6.08 6.75
CA ARG A 277 -3.80 6.16 8.20
C ARG A 277 -5.29 6.41 8.48
N GLY A 278 -5.87 5.62 9.38
CA GLY A 278 -7.32 5.61 9.62
C GLY A 278 -8.11 4.65 8.72
N GLY A 279 -7.44 3.70 8.07
CA GLY A 279 -8.06 2.62 7.30
C GLY A 279 -8.35 2.98 5.84
N VAL A 280 -9.33 2.30 5.23
CA VAL A 280 -9.62 2.37 3.79
C VAL A 280 -11.02 2.93 3.54
N ARG A 281 -11.14 3.92 2.64
CA ARG A 281 -12.41 4.58 2.28
C ARG A 281 -12.67 4.51 0.78
N GLY A 282 -13.83 3.99 0.42
CA GLY A 282 -14.31 3.87 -0.96
C GLY A 282 -15.13 5.08 -1.40
N TYR A 283 -14.92 5.50 -2.63
CA TYR A 283 -15.53 6.69 -3.24
C TYR A 283 -16.07 6.40 -4.65
N HIS A 284 -17.32 6.79 -4.90
CA HIS A 284 -17.77 6.96 -6.28
C HIS A 284 -17.19 8.26 -6.84
N THR A 285 -16.64 8.21 -8.05
CA THR A 285 -15.92 9.31 -8.71
C THR A 285 -16.58 9.76 -10.02
N SER A 286 -17.67 9.11 -10.43
CA SER A 286 -18.54 9.45 -11.56
C SER A 286 -19.98 9.00 -11.27
N GLY A 287 -20.91 9.16 -12.23
CA GLY A 287 -22.29 8.71 -12.07
C GLY A 287 -23.14 9.57 -11.13
N ARG A 288 -24.37 9.10 -10.82
CA ARG A 288 -25.31 9.75 -9.90
C ARG A 288 -25.60 8.81 -8.73
N HIS A 289 -25.17 9.19 -7.53
CA HIS A 289 -25.18 8.35 -6.34
C HIS A 289 -25.86 9.06 -5.17
N PHE A 290 -26.41 8.30 -4.23
CA PHE A 290 -26.93 8.84 -2.98
C PHE A 290 -25.76 9.11 -2.02
N ASP A 291 -25.60 10.36 -1.60
CA ASP A 291 -24.60 10.74 -0.61
C ASP A 291 -25.16 10.51 0.81
N PRO A 292 -24.59 9.58 1.61
CA PRO A 292 -25.10 9.25 2.93
C PRO A 292 -24.73 10.26 4.03
N LEU A 293 -23.87 11.24 3.72
CA LEU A 293 -23.51 12.36 4.58
C LEU A 293 -24.41 13.56 4.29
N LYS A 294 -24.51 13.95 3.02
CA LYS A 294 -25.36 15.06 2.53
C LYS A 294 -26.85 14.67 2.40
N LYS A 295 -27.20 13.40 2.62
CA LYS A 295 -28.55 12.79 2.55
C LYS A 295 -29.32 13.09 1.24
N LYS A 296 -28.62 13.17 0.12
CA LYS A 296 -29.22 13.53 -1.18
C LYS A 296 -28.53 12.82 -2.34
N TRP A 297 -29.27 12.61 -3.42
CA TRP A 297 -28.69 12.18 -4.70
C TRP A 297 -27.90 13.34 -5.31
N ARG A 298 -26.63 13.09 -5.68
CA ARG A 298 -25.81 14.03 -6.45
C ARG A 298 -24.97 13.31 -7.49
N LYS A 299 -24.47 14.07 -8.48
CA LYS A 299 -23.45 13.59 -9.41
C LYS A 299 -22.13 13.49 -8.63
N ALA A 300 -21.47 12.34 -8.67
CA ALA A 300 -20.10 12.24 -8.19
C ALA A 300 -19.14 12.68 -9.30
N THR A 301 -18.00 13.24 -8.91
CA THR A 301 -16.90 13.57 -9.83
C THR A 301 -15.57 13.23 -9.15
N ALA A 302 -14.46 13.24 -9.88
CA ALA A 302 -13.13 13.09 -9.28
C ALA A 302 -12.78 14.22 -8.29
N LEU A 303 -13.49 15.36 -8.32
CA LEU A 303 -13.26 16.57 -7.53
C LEU A 303 -14.23 16.73 -6.33
N ASP A 304 -15.47 16.25 -6.48
CA ASP A 304 -16.47 16.10 -5.41
C ASP A 304 -16.97 14.64 -5.45
N PRO A 305 -16.17 13.67 -4.96
CA PRO A 305 -16.56 12.26 -4.94
C PRO A 305 -17.71 12.03 -3.96
N VAL A 306 -18.49 10.95 -4.16
CA VAL A 306 -19.54 10.53 -3.21
C VAL A 306 -19.00 9.39 -2.33
N PRO A 307 -19.04 9.53 -0.99
CA PRO A 307 -18.74 8.44 -0.05
C PRO A 307 -19.53 7.17 -0.37
N TYR A 308 -18.84 6.03 -0.50
CA TYR A 308 -19.46 4.73 -0.75
C TYR A 308 -19.50 3.86 0.51
N ALA A 309 -18.32 3.44 1.00
CA ALA A 309 -18.18 2.49 2.10
C ALA A 309 -16.76 2.52 2.69
N GLY A 310 -16.50 1.79 3.77
CA GLY A 310 -15.18 1.71 4.42
C GLY A 310 -15.08 2.45 5.76
N GLY A 311 -13.86 2.51 6.31
CA GLY A 311 -13.55 3.02 7.64
C GLY A 311 -12.21 2.51 8.18
N GLY A 312 -11.92 2.82 9.45
CA GLY A 312 -10.74 2.31 10.16
C GLY A 312 -10.78 0.82 10.40
N LEU A 313 -9.64 0.23 10.76
CA LEU A 313 -9.51 -1.13 11.29
C LEU A 313 -9.19 -1.08 12.78
N ASP A 314 -9.52 -2.17 13.48
CA ASP A 314 -9.32 -2.26 14.92
C ASP A 314 -7.88 -2.68 15.23
N GLU A 315 -7.16 -1.82 15.95
CA GLU A 315 -5.79 -2.01 16.45
C GLU A 315 -5.69 -3.21 17.43
N ALA A 316 -6.81 -3.81 17.86
CA ALA A 316 -6.81 -5.12 18.52
C ALA A 316 -6.64 -6.31 17.55
N THR A 317 -6.70 -6.08 16.24
CA THR A 317 -6.60 -7.09 15.18
C THR A 317 -5.53 -6.78 14.12
N THR A 318 -4.89 -5.62 14.23
CA THR A 318 -3.90 -5.08 13.30
C THR A 318 -2.80 -4.39 14.13
N ASN A 319 -1.56 -4.33 13.64
CA ASN A 319 -0.40 -3.83 14.37
C ASN A 319 -0.21 -2.30 14.30
N SER A 320 -1.03 -1.60 13.53
CA SER A 320 -1.15 -0.15 13.43
C SER A 320 -2.53 0.31 12.91
N THR A 321 -2.62 1.60 12.57
CA THR A 321 -3.77 2.20 11.86
C THR A 321 -3.50 2.49 10.39
N PHE A 322 -2.34 2.07 9.87
CA PHE A 322 -1.84 2.43 8.56
C PHE A 322 -2.11 1.35 7.52
N MET A 323 -3.01 1.65 6.60
CA MET A 323 -3.34 0.76 5.50
C MET A 323 -2.69 1.27 4.22
N HIS A 324 -1.92 0.42 3.59
CA HIS A 324 -1.01 0.75 2.51
C HIS A 324 -1.69 0.67 1.14
N ASN A 325 -2.18 -0.52 0.76
CA ASN A 325 -2.96 -0.74 -0.46
C ASN A 325 -4.15 -1.67 -0.17
N SER A 326 -5.14 -1.68 -1.07
CA SER A 326 -6.38 -2.43 -0.90
C SER A 326 -6.93 -3.01 -2.21
N TYR A 327 -7.80 -4.01 -2.09
CA TYR A 327 -8.47 -4.65 -3.22
C TYR A 327 -9.89 -5.10 -2.88
N ARG A 328 -10.81 -4.89 -3.83
CA ARG A 328 -12.20 -5.35 -3.76
C ARG A 328 -12.54 -6.19 -5.00
N ALA A 329 -12.71 -7.49 -4.81
CA ALA A 329 -13.21 -8.39 -5.85
C ALA A 329 -14.68 -8.06 -6.15
N VAL A 330 -14.96 -7.49 -7.33
CA VAL A 330 -16.33 -7.16 -7.79
C VAL A 330 -16.38 -7.05 -9.31
N GLY A 331 -17.58 -6.92 -9.89
CA GLY A 331 -17.76 -6.71 -11.33
C GLY A 331 -17.11 -7.83 -12.14
N ARG A 332 -16.18 -7.45 -13.03
CA ARG A 332 -15.41 -8.39 -13.86
C ARG A 332 -14.31 -9.16 -13.12
N THR A 333 -14.02 -8.81 -11.86
CA THR A 333 -13.00 -9.44 -11.01
C THR A 333 -13.57 -10.10 -9.75
N ARG A 334 -14.90 -10.28 -9.66
CA ARG A 334 -15.59 -10.84 -8.49
C ARG A 334 -15.17 -12.26 -8.09
N ASP A 335 -14.58 -13.01 -9.01
CA ASP A 335 -14.12 -14.39 -8.86
C ASP A 335 -12.62 -14.51 -8.58
N GLN A 336 -11.90 -13.38 -8.50
CA GLN A 336 -10.45 -13.38 -8.35
C GLN A 336 -9.96 -13.60 -6.92
N ALA A 337 -10.80 -13.43 -5.89
CA ALA A 337 -10.42 -13.54 -4.47
C ALA A 337 -11.29 -14.55 -3.69
N ALA A 338 -12.01 -14.11 -2.65
CA ALA A 338 -12.96 -14.93 -1.91
C ALA A 338 -14.09 -15.45 -2.82
N ASP A 339 -14.56 -16.69 -2.61
CA ASP A 339 -15.62 -17.28 -3.45
C ASP A 339 -16.92 -16.44 -3.37
N PRO A 340 -17.35 -15.78 -4.46
CA PRO A 340 -18.54 -14.94 -4.45
C PRO A 340 -19.83 -15.72 -4.11
N ARG A 341 -19.87 -17.03 -4.37
CA ARG A 341 -21.04 -17.88 -4.07
C ARG A 341 -21.26 -18.06 -2.57
N ARG A 342 -20.19 -17.99 -1.77
CA ARG A 342 -20.21 -18.18 -0.31
C ARG A 342 -20.13 -16.88 0.47
N TRP A 343 -19.42 -15.87 -0.05
CA TRP A 343 -19.13 -14.62 0.67
C TRP A 343 -19.80 -13.38 0.07
N GLY A 344 -20.31 -13.48 -1.16
CA GLY A 344 -21.03 -12.43 -1.87
C GLY A 344 -20.14 -11.42 -2.59
N ASP A 345 -20.59 -10.98 -3.76
CA ASP A 345 -19.89 -10.01 -4.62
C ASP A 345 -19.55 -8.71 -3.87
N GLY A 346 -18.26 -8.37 -3.82
CA GLY A 346 -17.73 -7.10 -3.31
C GLY A 346 -18.06 -6.77 -1.85
N LYS A 347 -18.21 -7.78 -0.97
CA LYS A 347 -18.52 -7.60 0.47
C LYS A 347 -17.30 -7.47 1.38
N LEU A 348 -16.13 -7.85 0.89
CA LEU A 348 -14.86 -7.83 1.61
C LEU A 348 -13.87 -6.87 0.95
N LEU A 349 -12.99 -6.31 1.75
CA LEU A 349 -11.73 -5.71 1.32
C LEU A 349 -10.58 -6.62 1.72
N PHE A 350 -9.63 -6.79 0.82
CA PHE A 350 -8.28 -7.28 1.11
C PHE A 350 -7.39 -6.05 1.25
N ILE A 351 -6.59 -5.97 2.30
CA ILE A 351 -5.90 -4.74 2.70
C ILE A 351 -4.51 -5.13 3.19
N THR A 352 -3.49 -4.41 2.73
CA THR A 352 -2.17 -4.45 3.37
C THR A 352 -2.17 -3.47 4.53
N GLU A 353 -1.89 -3.98 5.71
CA GLU A 353 -1.29 -3.20 6.77
C GLU A 353 0.22 -3.19 6.57
N GLU A 354 0.83 -2.02 6.50
CA GLU A 354 2.29 -1.88 6.42
C GLU A 354 2.77 -1.23 7.71
N THR A 355 3.68 -1.87 8.43
CA THR A 355 4.16 -1.45 9.76
C THR A 355 5.46 -2.15 10.11
N PHE A 356 6.44 -1.39 10.62
CA PHE A 356 7.70 -1.94 11.11
C PHE A 356 7.78 -1.78 12.63
N ASN A 357 7.72 -2.90 13.33
CA ASN A 357 7.83 -3.00 14.79
C ASN A 357 8.96 -3.98 15.16
N ASP A 358 9.25 -4.14 16.45
CA ASP A 358 10.27 -5.10 16.89
C ASP A 358 9.80 -6.56 16.65
N GLY A 359 10.30 -7.15 15.56
CA GLY A 359 10.17 -8.56 15.20
C GLY A 359 8.91 -8.92 14.41
N CYS A 360 9.03 -9.89 13.49
CA CYS A 360 8.00 -10.22 12.48
C CYS A 360 6.57 -10.47 12.99
N ALA A 361 6.37 -10.82 14.26
CA ALA A 361 5.05 -11.05 14.83
C ALA A 361 4.22 -9.76 14.99
N ASN A 362 4.91 -8.62 15.08
CA ASN A 362 4.33 -7.29 15.28
C ASN A 362 4.36 -6.43 14.00
N ASP A 363 4.89 -6.96 12.90
CA ASP A 363 4.98 -6.27 11.62
C ASP A 363 3.67 -6.30 10.83
N GLY A 364 3.60 -5.53 9.74
CA GLY A 364 2.43 -5.40 8.89
C GLY A 364 1.87 -6.72 8.34
N LEU A 365 0.54 -6.79 8.26
CA LEU A 365 -0.22 -8.00 7.96
C LEU A 365 -1.03 -7.86 6.65
N LEU A 366 -1.36 -9.00 6.03
CA LEU A 366 -2.57 -9.05 5.21
C LEU A 366 -3.79 -9.00 6.14
N VAL A 367 -4.69 -8.07 5.89
CA VAL A 367 -5.96 -7.92 6.61
C VAL A 367 -7.12 -8.13 5.65
N ILE A 368 -8.06 -9.00 6.00
CA ILE A 368 -9.32 -9.16 5.27
C ILE A 368 -10.45 -8.61 6.13
N ALA A 369 -11.21 -7.65 5.62
CA ALA A 369 -12.21 -6.91 6.40
C ALA A 369 -13.59 -6.87 5.72
N SER A 370 -14.66 -6.93 6.52
CA SER A 370 -16.02 -6.83 6.01
C SER A 370 -16.49 -5.38 5.87
N LEU A 371 -17.05 -5.04 4.71
CA LEU A 371 -17.70 -3.74 4.46
C LEU A 371 -19.08 -3.61 5.14
N LYS A 372 -19.58 -4.68 5.77
CA LYS A 372 -20.90 -4.71 6.42
C LYS A 372 -21.05 -3.56 7.43
N GLY A 373 -22.06 -2.72 7.23
CA GLY A 373 -22.36 -1.60 8.13
C GLY A 373 -21.55 -0.33 7.90
N SER A 374 -20.84 -0.18 6.78
CA SER A 374 -20.09 1.04 6.43
C SER A 374 -20.71 1.94 5.34
N TYR A 375 -21.81 1.48 4.74
CA TYR A 375 -22.44 2.09 3.54
C TYR A 375 -23.31 3.33 3.81
N LYS A 376 -23.48 3.76 5.07
CA LYS A 376 -24.23 4.98 5.44
C LYS A 376 -23.27 6.06 5.96
N GLY A 377 -22.01 5.99 5.54
CA GLY A 377 -20.99 6.99 5.85
C GLY A 377 -20.44 6.88 7.27
N GLU A 378 -20.52 5.69 7.89
CA GLU A 378 -20.04 5.44 9.25
C GLU A 378 -18.54 5.77 9.39
N GLY A 379 -17.70 5.35 8.45
CA GLY A 379 -16.26 5.67 8.45
C GLY A 379 -15.92 7.16 8.36
N TRP A 380 -16.83 7.99 7.83
CA TRP A 380 -16.70 9.46 7.77
C TRP A 380 -17.31 10.17 8.98
N LYS A 381 -18.11 9.46 9.78
CA LYS A 381 -18.71 9.95 11.04
C LYS A 381 -17.92 9.49 12.27
N SER A 382 -16.82 8.76 12.05
CA SER A 382 -15.91 8.28 13.09
C SER A 382 -15.20 9.46 13.76
N THR A 383 -15.18 9.47 15.09
CA THR A 383 -14.47 10.45 15.92
C THR A 383 -13.68 9.72 17.02
N PRO A 384 -12.76 10.37 17.74
CA PRO A 384 -11.98 9.69 18.79
C PRO A 384 -12.87 9.11 19.89
N ASP A 385 -13.95 9.82 20.25
CA ASP A 385 -14.94 9.38 21.25
C ASP A 385 -15.95 8.36 20.71
N LYS A 386 -16.12 8.29 19.39
CA LYS A 386 -17.09 7.42 18.71
C LYS A 386 -16.49 6.82 17.45
N LYS A 387 -15.52 5.94 17.67
CA LYS A 387 -14.84 5.19 16.61
C LYS A 387 -15.83 4.26 15.88
N PHE A 388 -15.74 4.25 14.55
CA PHE A 388 -16.26 3.19 13.70
C PHE A 388 -15.09 2.41 13.13
N ARG A 389 -15.16 1.07 13.21
CA ARG A 389 -14.16 0.14 12.68
C ARG A 389 -14.84 -0.94 11.84
N LEU A 390 -14.20 -1.31 10.74
CA LEU A 390 -14.59 -2.45 9.93
C LEU A 390 -14.30 -3.74 10.70
N ASN A 391 -15.16 -4.74 10.53
CA ASN A 391 -14.98 -6.03 11.18
C ASN A 391 -13.92 -6.85 10.42
N THR A 392 -12.75 -7.04 11.03
CA THR A 392 -11.72 -7.98 10.56
C THR A 392 -12.28 -9.40 10.50
N VAL A 393 -12.07 -10.07 9.37
CA VAL A 393 -12.53 -11.44 9.07
C VAL A 393 -11.41 -12.44 9.30
N ALA A 394 -10.20 -12.09 8.86
CA ALA A 394 -8.95 -12.78 9.15
C ALA A 394 -7.77 -11.83 8.96
N THR A 395 -6.64 -12.18 9.56
CA THR A 395 -5.33 -11.63 9.21
C THR A 395 -4.36 -12.76 8.85
N TRP A 396 -3.31 -12.44 8.11
CA TRP A 396 -2.22 -13.36 7.80
C TRP A 396 -0.88 -12.61 7.80
N GLY A 397 0.13 -13.22 8.40
CA GLY A 397 1.49 -12.67 8.46
C GLY A 397 2.53 -13.79 8.43
N VAL A 398 3.77 -13.42 8.12
CA VAL A 398 4.89 -14.35 7.89
C VAL A 398 5.50 -14.95 9.16
N ALA A 399 5.23 -14.38 10.34
CA ALA A 399 5.77 -14.89 11.60
C ALA A 399 5.36 -16.35 11.86
N GLY A 400 6.35 -17.21 12.16
CA GLY A 400 6.13 -18.64 12.40
C GLY A 400 5.70 -19.47 11.19
N GLN A 401 5.59 -18.87 10.00
CA GLN A 401 5.20 -19.59 8.78
C GLN A 401 6.38 -20.34 8.17
N GLU A 402 6.07 -21.39 7.41
CA GLU A 402 7.06 -22.15 6.65
C GLU A 402 7.79 -21.23 5.65
N GLY A 403 9.12 -21.33 5.60
CA GLY A 403 9.97 -20.54 4.70
C GLY A 403 10.24 -19.10 5.17
N SER A 404 9.82 -18.70 6.36
CA SER A 404 10.15 -17.40 6.95
C SER A 404 11.47 -17.42 7.72
N ASP A 405 12.16 -16.29 7.75
CA ASP A 405 13.28 -16.08 8.67
C ASP A 405 12.75 -15.72 10.07
N PRO A 406 13.15 -16.44 11.13
CA PRO A 406 12.88 -16.00 12.50
C PRO A 406 13.84 -14.88 12.96
N THR A 407 14.93 -14.61 12.22
CA THR A 407 15.95 -13.62 12.60
C THR A 407 15.81 -12.27 11.89
N SER A 408 14.94 -12.19 10.88
CA SER A 408 14.66 -10.93 10.19
C SER A 408 13.90 -9.94 11.08
N THR A 409 14.21 -8.66 10.89
CA THR A 409 13.55 -7.50 11.50
C THR A 409 12.80 -6.65 10.47
N ASP A 410 12.50 -7.22 9.31
CA ASP A 410 11.88 -6.55 8.16
C ASP A 410 10.90 -7.52 7.48
N CYS A 411 9.72 -7.63 8.07
CA CYS A 411 8.75 -8.68 7.79
C CYS A 411 7.36 -8.12 7.45
N SER A 412 7.22 -6.80 7.29
CA SER A 412 5.95 -6.14 7.00
C SER A 412 5.38 -6.58 5.67
N ALA A 413 4.07 -6.79 5.63
CA ALA A 413 3.32 -6.84 4.38
C ALA A 413 3.48 -5.53 3.60
N HIS A 414 3.57 -5.66 2.28
CA HIS A 414 3.62 -4.56 1.31
C HIS A 414 2.59 -4.84 0.19
N TYR A 415 2.85 -4.45 -1.07
CA TYR A 415 1.90 -4.69 -2.15
C TYR A 415 1.59 -6.17 -2.40
N PHE A 416 0.39 -6.40 -2.94
CA PHE A 416 -0.09 -7.69 -3.42
C PHE A 416 -0.84 -7.53 -4.75
N ASP A 417 -0.95 -8.65 -5.47
CA ASP A 417 -1.85 -8.82 -6.61
C ASP A 417 -2.66 -10.12 -6.42
N VAL A 418 -3.82 -10.23 -7.07
CA VAL A 418 -4.77 -11.32 -6.83
C VAL A 418 -5.31 -11.88 -8.13
N ARG A 419 -5.24 -13.21 -8.29
CA ARG A 419 -5.84 -13.91 -9.43
C ARG A 419 -6.34 -15.30 -9.09
N ASP A 420 -7.49 -15.68 -9.63
CA ASP A 420 -8.07 -17.04 -9.54
C ASP A 420 -8.21 -17.60 -8.10
N GLY A 421 -8.40 -16.72 -7.12
CA GLY A 421 -8.47 -17.05 -5.70
C GLY A 421 -7.12 -17.13 -4.98
N VAL A 422 -6.03 -16.77 -5.66
CA VAL A 422 -4.67 -16.74 -5.12
C VAL A 422 -4.15 -15.30 -5.06
N LEU A 423 -3.94 -14.83 -3.84
CA LEU A 423 -3.28 -13.57 -3.54
C LEU A 423 -1.76 -13.82 -3.48
N VAL A 424 -0.98 -13.05 -4.23
CA VAL A 424 0.48 -13.06 -4.16
C VAL A 424 0.94 -11.73 -3.55
N GLN A 425 1.77 -11.77 -2.52
CA GLN A 425 2.14 -10.59 -1.73
C GLN A 425 3.61 -10.56 -1.36
N SER A 426 4.17 -9.36 -1.36
CA SER A 426 5.52 -9.07 -0.90
C SER A 426 5.54 -8.77 0.60
N PHE A 427 6.58 -9.28 1.27
CA PHE A 427 6.86 -9.05 2.69
C PHE A 427 8.34 -8.65 2.89
N TYR A 428 8.84 -7.71 2.07
CA TYR A 428 10.24 -7.26 2.04
C TYR A 428 11.27 -8.40 2.11
N SER A 429 12.08 -8.47 3.17
CA SER A 429 13.11 -9.53 3.36
C SER A 429 12.54 -10.94 3.55
N GLN A 430 11.25 -11.06 3.85
CA GLN A 430 10.53 -12.34 3.90
C GLN A 430 10.04 -12.81 2.53
N GLY A 431 10.36 -12.06 1.47
CA GLY A 431 10.16 -12.42 0.08
C GLY A 431 8.71 -12.34 -0.37
N THR A 432 8.35 -13.22 -1.31
CA THR A 432 7.02 -13.27 -1.93
C THR A 432 6.25 -14.49 -1.47
N ARG A 433 4.99 -14.30 -1.05
CA ARG A 433 4.09 -15.30 -0.49
C ARG A 433 2.88 -15.49 -1.38
N PHE A 434 2.43 -16.72 -1.57
CA PHE A 434 1.25 -17.07 -2.36
C PHE A 434 0.20 -17.69 -1.43
N LEU A 435 -0.98 -17.07 -1.33
CA LEU A 435 -2.02 -17.42 -0.37
C LEU A 435 -3.33 -17.78 -1.09
N ASP A 436 -3.90 -18.93 -0.75
CA ASP A 436 -5.27 -19.29 -1.10
C ASP A 436 -6.23 -18.44 -0.24
N VAL A 437 -7.03 -17.59 -0.88
CA VAL A 437 -7.95 -16.64 -0.24
C VAL A 437 -9.41 -16.90 -0.57
N ARG A 438 -9.73 -18.05 -1.21
CA ARG A 438 -11.10 -18.44 -1.57
C ARG A 438 -11.98 -18.64 -0.34
N ASP A 439 -11.40 -19.10 0.76
CA ASP A 439 -11.95 -18.95 2.10
C ASP A 439 -11.25 -17.80 2.85
N PRO A 440 -11.84 -16.59 2.89
CA PRO A 440 -11.29 -15.42 3.55
C PRO A 440 -11.26 -15.53 5.08
N THR A 441 -11.89 -16.56 5.68
CA THR A 441 -11.76 -16.82 7.12
C THR A 441 -10.54 -17.67 7.48
N ASN A 442 -9.86 -18.24 6.49
CA ASN A 442 -8.66 -19.06 6.69
C ASN A 442 -7.67 -18.95 5.51
N PRO A 443 -7.02 -17.78 5.31
CA PRO A 443 -5.99 -17.61 4.28
C PRO A 443 -4.85 -18.60 4.48
N ARG A 444 -4.47 -19.33 3.42
CA ARG A 444 -3.53 -20.46 3.51
C ARG A 444 -2.37 -20.33 2.54
N GLN A 445 -1.14 -20.38 3.06
CA GLN A 445 0.07 -20.39 2.23
C GLN A 445 0.09 -21.62 1.31
N LEU A 446 0.21 -21.37 0.01
CA LEU A 446 0.40 -22.35 -1.07
C LEU A 446 1.87 -22.52 -1.43
N ALA A 447 2.60 -21.40 -1.47
CA ALA A 447 3.96 -21.30 -1.93
C ALA A 447 4.64 -20.06 -1.36
N TYR A 448 5.97 -20.04 -1.44
CA TYR A 448 6.79 -18.88 -1.10
C TYR A 448 8.08 -18.89 -1.92
N TYR A 449 8.60 -17.70 -2.21
CA TYR A 449 9.97 -17.48 -2.68
C TYR A 449 10.62 -16.38 -1.84
N ARG A 450 11.59 -16.76 -1.03
CA ARG A 450 12.40 -15.87 -0.20
C ARG A 450 13.87 -16.07 -0.56
N PRO A 451 14.43 -15.29 -1.51
CA PRO A 451 15.88 -15.27 -1.73
C PRO A 451 16.61 -14.77 -0.47
N ALA A 452 17.88 -15.13 -0.34
CA ALA A 452 18.73 -14.75 0.79
C ALA A 452 18.90 -13.22 0.93
N ASP A 453 18.89 -12.52 -0.20
CA ASP A 453 19.05 -11.08 -0.37
C ASP A 453 17.73 -10.39 -0.75
N ALA A 454 16.59 -10.97 -0.34
CA ALA A 454 15.27 -10.44 -0.64
C ALA A 454 15.09 -8.99 -0.18
N ALA A 455 14.56 -8.16 -1.07
CA ALA A 455 13.91 -6.90 -0.76
C ALA A 455 12.68 -6.81 -1.67
N SER A 456 11.72 -7.70 -1.46
CA SER A 456 10.54 -7.86 -2.33
C SER A 456 9.54 -6.73 -2.08
N TRP A 457 9.22 -5.94 -3.10
CA TRP A 457 8.32 -4.78 -2.98
C TRP A 457 6.93 -5.05 -3.56
N GLN A 458 6.82 -5.42 -4.84
CA GLN A 458 5.51 -5.59 -5.47
C GLN A 458 5.49 -6.79 -6.44
N PRO A 459 4.58 -7.77 -6.23
CA PRO A 459 4.36 -8.87 -7.16
C PRO A 459 3.20 -8.58 -8.11
N TYR A 460 3.32 -9.04 -9.37
CA TYR A 460 2.32 -8.83 -10.41
C TYR A 460 2.04 -10.11 -11.19
N TRP A 461 0.79 -10.52 -11.27
CA TRP A 461 0.33 -11.62 -12.11
C TRP A 461 0.35 -11.23 -13.60
N HIS A 462 1.14 -11.93 -14.40
CA HIS A 462 1.13 -11.74 -15.85
C HIS A 462 1.25 -13.08 -16.59
N GLY A 463 0.21 -13.44 -17.36
CA GLY A 463 0.12 -14.76 -17.98
C GLY A 463 0.19 -15.87 -16.92
N LYS A 464 1.07 -16.86 -17.10
CA LYS A 464 1.29 -17.93 -16.09
C LYS A 464 2.39 -17.61 -15.05
N TYR A 465 2.90 -16.38 -15.05
CA TYR A 465 4.03 -15.96 -14.22
C TYR A 465 3.62 -14.90 -13.20
N VAL A 466 4.46 -14.72 -12.18
CA VAL A 466 4.48 -13.53 -11.34
C VAL A 466 5.80 -12.80 -11.57
N TYR A 467 5.74 -11.50 -11.82
CA TYR A 467 6.90 -10.62 -11.84
C TYR A 467 6.98 -9.93 -10.49
N VAL A 468 8.14 -9.99 -9.84
CA VAL A 468 8.37 -9.37 -8.54
C VAL A 468 9.36 -8.25 -8.73
N ALA A 469 8.95 -7.00 -8.47
CA ALA A 469 9.89 -5.91 -8.22
C ALA A 469 10.58 -6.19 -6.89
N ASP A 470 11.91 -6.36 -6.94
CA ASP A 470 12.77 -6.53 -5.77
C ASP A 470 13.85 -5.45 -5.82
N ASN A 471 13.90 -4.61 -4.79
CA ASN A 471 14.75 -3.42 -4.81
C ASN A 471 16.25 -3.77 -4.86
N THR A 472 16.65 -4.90 -4.25
CA THR A 472 18.03 -5.38 -4.21
C THR A 472 18.43 -6.12 -5.48
N ARG A 473 17.50 -6.91 -6.05
CA ARG A 473 17.74 -7.91 -7.10
C ARG A 473 17.23 -7.50 -8.49
N GLY A 474 16.44 -6.43 -8.57
CA GLY A 474 15.80 -5.94 -9.78
C GLY A 474 14.42 -6.54 -10.00
N ILE A 475 14.29 -7.45 -10.96
CA ILE A 475 13.03 -8.15 -11.21
C ILE A 475 13.25 -9.65 -11.18
N ASP A 476 12.45 -10.38 -10.41
CA ASP A 476 12.42 -11.84 -10.43
C ASP A 476 11.14 -12.34 -11.12
N VAL A 477 11.30 -13.27 -12.08
CA VAL A 477 10.17 -13.92 -12.76
C VAL A 477 9.93 -15.29 -12.13
N LEU A 478 8.78 -15.45 -11.50
CA LEU A 478 8.36 -16.64 -10.78
C LEU A 478 7.29 -17.40 -11.57
N GLN A 479 7.37 -18.73 -11.53
CA GLN A 479 6.33 -19.62 -12.05
C GLN A 479 5.80 -20.51 -10.92
N PRO A 480 4.51 -20.37 -10.53
CA PRO A 480 3.85 -21.30 -9.63
C PRO A 480 3.91 -22.75 -10.13
N THR A 481 4.01 -23.70 -9.20
CA THR A 481 3.98 -25.15 -9.47
C THR A 481 2.90 -25.90 -8.72
N PHE A 482 2.14 -25.22 -7.84
CA PHE A 482 0.88 -25.71 -7.29
C PHE A 482 -0.25 -25.69 -8.35
N ARG A 483 -1.38 -26.32 -8.02
CA ARG A 483 -2.61 -26.39 -8.83
C ARG A 483 -3.77 -25.72 -8.09
#